data_AF-A0A3D6ECD3-F1
#
_entry.id   AF-A0A3D6ECD3-F1
#
_cell.length_a   1.000
_cell.length_b   1.000
_cell.length_c   1.000
_cell.angle_alpha   90.00
_cell.angle_beta   90.00
_cell.angle_gamma   90.00
#
_symmetry.space_group_name_H-M   'P 1'
#
loop_
_entity.id
_entity.type
_entity.pdbx_description
1 polymer ?
#
loop_
_entity_poly.entity_id
_entity_poly.type
_entity_poly.pdbx_seq_one_letter_code
_entity_poly.pdbx_strand_id
1 'polypeptide(L)'
;MKGFENFEVWFVTGAQLLYGGDAVIAVDAHSNEMVKGLNESGNLPVKIVYKGTVNSAREVTDTLKAANNDPHCIGVITWMHTFSPAKMWIHGLQELRKPLLHFHTQFNKEIPWETMDMDFMNLN
;
A
#
# COMPACT_ATOMS: atom_id res chain seq x y z
N MET A 1 -0.28 6.40 26.33
CA MET A 1 -0.02 5.50 25.19
C MET A 1 1.37 5.81 24.61
N LYS A 2 2.44 5.75 25.44
CA LYS A 2 3.79 6.31 25.11
C LYS A 2 4.74 5.34 24.38
N GLY A 3 4.30 4.11 24.09
CA GLY A 3 5.19 3.05 23.59
C GLY A 3 5.49 3.14 22.08
N PHE A 4 4.66 3.85 21.31
CA PHE A 4 4.68 3.83 19.84
C PHE A 4 4.90 5.20 19.20
N GLU A 5 5.15 6.24 20.00
CA GLU A 5 5.24 7.63 19.52
C GLU A 5 6.36 7.86 18.48
N ASN A 6 7.44 7.07 18.54
CA ASN A 6 8.57 7.13 17.61
C ASN A 6 8.56 6.01 16.57
N PHE A 7 7.51 5.19 16.50
CA PHE A 7 7.43 4.08 15.55
C PHE A 7 6.41 4.37 14.46
N GLU A 8 6.63 3.74 13.32
CA GLU A 8 5.74 3.81 12.17
C GLU A 8 5.55 2.45 11.52
N VAL A 9 4.40 2.28 10.88
CA VAL A 9 4.11 1.14 10.01
C VAL A 9 4.00 1.67 8.59
N TRP A 10 4.74 1.08 7.67
CA TRP A 10 4.77 1.51 6.29
C TRP A 10 3.59 0.94 5.54
N PHE A 11 2.87 1.77 4.79
CA PHE A 11 1.81 1.36 3.88
C PHE A 11 2.33 1.41 2.45
N VAL A 12 2.40 0.25 1.80
CA VAL A 12 2.95 0.08 0.45
C VAL A 12 1.83 -0.43 -0.46
N THR A 13 1.59 0.28 -1.55
CA THR A 13 0.56 -0.10 -2.52
C THR A 13 1.19 -0.85 -3.69
N GLY A 14 0.67 -2.02 -4.01
CA GLY A 14 1.01 -2.72 -5.23
C GLY A 14 0.06 -2.32 -6.35
N ALA A 15 0.61 -1.99 -7.51
CA ALA A 15 -0.15 -1.81 -8.73
C ALA A 15 0.65 -2.28 -9.95
N GLN A 16 0.01 -2.29 -11.12
CA GLN A 16 0.70 -2.51 -12.39
C GLN A 16 0.28 -1.44 -13.41
N LEU A 17 1.27 -0.79 -14.01
CA LEU A 17 1.11 0.34 -14.93
C LEU A 17 0.60 -0.02 -16.33
N LEU A 18 -0.01 -1.18 -16.53
CA LEU A 18 -0.51 -1.60 -17.84
C LEU A 18 -1.68 -0.74 -18.34
N TYR A 19 -2.29 0.07 -17.46
CA TYR A 19 -3.54 0.78 -17.71
C TYR A 19 -3.38 2.29 -17.95
N GLY A 20 -2.14 2.81 -18.04
CA GLY A 20 -1.86 4.22 -18.33
C GLY A 20 -1.56 5.10 -17.11
N GLY A 21 -1.18 6.36 -17.35
CA GLY A 21 -0.73 7.30 -16.32
C GLY A 21 -1.83 7.74 -15.34
N ASP A 22 -3.07 7.85 -15.80
CA ASP A 22 -4.20 8.33 -14.98
C ASP A 22 -4.56 7.35 -13.86
N ALA A 23 -4.43 6.04 -14.11
CA ALA A 23 -4.64 5.01 -13.09
C ALA A 23 -3.63 5.15 -11.93
N VAL A 24 -2.40 5.57 -12.21
CA VAL A 24 -1.36 5.79 -11.18
C VAL A 24 -1.76 6.92 -10.24
N ILE A 25 -2.24 8.02 -10.82
CA ILE A 25 -2.66 9.19 -10.07
C ILE A 25 -3.84 8.82 -9.17
N ALA A 26 -4.80 8.05 -9.67
CA ALA A 26 -5.94 7.57 -8.90
C ALA A 26 -5.53 6.62 -7.76
N VAL A 27 -4.67 5.63 -8.03
CA VAL A 27 -4.16 4.70 -7.00
C VAL A 27 -3.38 5.45 -5.91
N ASP A 28 -2.52 6.40 -6.29
CA ASP A 28 -1.76 7.21 -5.32
C ASP A 28 -2.69 8.07 -4.46
N ALA A 29 -3.70 8.70 -5.07
CA ALA A 29 -4.72 9.47 -4.36
C ALA A 29 -5.52 8.61 -3.37
N HIS A 30 -6.01 7.44 -3.81
CA HIS A 30 -6.74 6.50 -2.95
C HIS A 30 -5.90 6.04 -1.77
N SER A 31 -4.62 5.71 -1.98
CA SER A 31 -3.73 5.28 -0.91
C SER A 31 -3.42 6.39 0.11
N ASN A 32 -3.22 7.62 -0.34
CA ASN A 32 -3.06 8.77 0.56
C ASN A 32 -4.31 8.99 1.41
N GLU A 33 -5.51 8.91 0.82
CA GLU A 33 -6.78 9.05 1.53
C GLU A 33 -7.00 7.93 2.56
N MET A 34 -6.73 6.67 2.18
CA MET A 34 -6.78 5.52 3.08
C MET A 34 -5.86 5.70 4.29
N VAL A 35 -4.60 6.08 4.06
CA VAL A 35 -3.62 6.28 5.14
C VAL A 35 -4.01 7.47 6.03
N LYS A 36 -4.54 8.55 5.45
CA LYS A 36 -5.07 9.68 6.21
C LYS A 36 -6.22 9.24 7.11
N GLY A 37 -7.24 8.55 6.57
CA GLY A 37 -8.38 8.07 7.33
C GLY A 37 -7.99 7.08 8.44
N LEU A 38 -7.05 6.17 8.17
CA LEU A 38 -6.52 5.25 9.18
C LEU A 38 -5.87 6.00 10.34
N ASN A 39 -5.05 7.02 10.07
CA ASN A 39 -4.40 7.84 11.09
C ASN A 39 -5.40 8.72 11.86
N GLU A 40 -6.38 9.32 11.18
CA GLU A 40 -7.39 10.20 11.78
C GLU A 40 -8.43 9.43 12.61
N SER A 41 -8.55 8.11 12.41
CA SER A 41 -9.49 7.26 13.16
C SER A 41 -9.26 7.24 14.68
N GLY A 42 -8.03 7.53 15.13
CA GLY A 42 -7.63 7.46 16.54
C GLY A 42 -7.61 6.05 17.13
N ASN A 43 -7.90 5.02 16.33
CA ASN A 43 -7.99 3.62 16.78
C ASN A 43 -6.65 2.88 16.73
N LEU A 44 -5.67 3.42 16.00
CA LEU A 44 -4.36 2.80 15.82
C LEU A 44 -3.36 3.40 16.81
N PRO A 45 -2.57 2.57 17.52
CA PRO A 45 -1.60 3.07 18.49
C PRO A 45 -0.32 3.60 17.83
N VAL A 46 -0.16 3.45 16.51
CA VAL A 46 1.04 3.75 15.74
C VAL A 46 0.68 4.48 14.45
N LYS A 47 1.53 5.40 14.01
CA LYS A 47 1.34 6.13 12.76
C LYS A 47 1.54 5.22 11.56
N ILE A 48 0.64 5.33 10.59
CA ILE A 48 0.76 4.70 9.27
C ILE A 48 1.39 5.70 8.31
N VAL A 49 2.43 5.30 7.56
CA VAL A 49 3.13 6.17 6.60
C VAL A 49 3.07 5.56 5.21
N TYR A 50 2.45 6.27 4.28
CA TYR A 50 2.42 5.87 2.88
C TYR A 50 3.81 5.99 2.25
N LYS A 51 4.26 4.93 1.56
CA LYS A 51 5.59 4.85 0.93
C LYS A 51 5.54 4.87 -0.61
N GLY A 52 4.36 5.13 -1.17
CA GLY A 52 4.15 5.14 -2.61
C GLY A 52 3.63 3.81 -3.15
N THR A 53 3.36 3.84 -4.45
CA THR A 53 2.94 2.68 -5.23
C THR A 53 4.15 2.04 -5.91
N VAL A 54 4.33 0.73 -5.70
CA VAL A 54 5.39 -0.06 -6.33
C VAL A 54 4.83 -0.83 -7.53
N ASN A 55 5.51 -0.71 -8.66
CA ASN A 55 5.07 -1.22 -9.96
C ASN A 55 6.07 -2.18 -10.62
N SER A 56 7.26 -2.36 -10.02
CA SER A 56 8.32 -3.21 -10.56
C SER A 56 9.02 -3.99 -9.46
N ALA A 57 9.68 -5.10 -9.84
CA ALA A 57 10.43 -5.92 -8.88
C ALA A 57 11.54 -5.14 -8.16
N ARG A 58 12.14 -4.17 -8.85
CA ARG A 58 13.15 -3.28 -8.27
C ARG A 58 12.54 -2.38 -7.20
N GLU A 59 11.45 -1.68 -7.51
CA GLU A 59 10.78 -0.79 -6.56
C GLU A 59 10.28 -1.52 -5.32
N VAL A 60 9.70 -2.72 -5.49
CA VAL A 60 9.30 -3.58 -4.36
C VAL A 60 10.51 -3.91 -3.50
N THR A 61 11.59 -4.38 -4.11
CA THR A 61 12.82 -4.77 -3.40
C THR A 61 13.45 -3.59 -2.67
N ASP A 62 13.59 -2.44 -3.34
CA ASP A 62 14.18 -1.23 -2.76
C ASP A 62 13.34 -0.71 -1.58
N THR A 63 12.01 -0.74 -1.70
CA THR A 63 11.09 -0.32 -0.63
C THR A 63 11.18 -1.25 0.59
N LEU A 64 11.16 -2.57 0.39
CA LEU A 64 11.25 -3.53 1.50
C LEU A 64 12.64 -3.56 2.15
N LYS A 65 13.73 -3.32 1.38
CA LYS A 65 15.07 -3.07 1.93
C LYS A 65 15.10 -1.80 2.78
N ALA A 66 14.49 -0.72 2.31
CA ALA A 66 14.42 0.52 3.06
C ALA A 66 13.64 0.32 4.38
N ALA A 67 12.55 -0.45 4.35
CA ALA A 67 11.78 -0.79 5.55
C ALA A 67 12.63 -1.56 6.59
N ASN A 68 13.50 -2.47 6.14
CA ASN A 68 14.42 -3.19 7.02
C ASN A 68 15.44 -2.25 7.71
N ASN A 69 15.93 -1.25 6.97
CA ASN A 69 17.00 -0.36 7.42
C ASN A 69 16.50 0.82 8.26
N ASP A 70 15.20 1.10 8.27
CA ASP A 70 14.64 2.15 9.11
C ASP A 70 14.37 1.59 10.53
N PRO A 71 15.00 2.14 11.59
CA PRO A 71 14.76 1.71 12.96
C PRO A 71 13.37 2.10 13.48
N HIS A 72 12.70 3.09 12.89
CA HIS A 72 11.34 3.51 13.27
C HIS A 72 10.28 2.65 12.58
N CYS A 73 10.58 2.06 11.43
CA CYS A 73 9.69 1.12 10.75
C CYS A 73 9.59 -0.19 11.53
N ILE A 74 8.43 -0.48 12.11
CA ILE A 74 8.18 -1.70 12.89
C ILE A 74 7.36 -2.76 12.14
N GLY A 75 6.89 -2.44 10.92
CA GLY A 75 6.12 -3.35 10.10
C GLY A 75 5.72 -2.73 8.77
N VAL A 76 5.26 -3.57 7.86
CA VAL A 76 4.77 -3.18 6.54
C VAL A 76 3.35 -3.69 6.36
N ILE A 77 2.46 -2.80 5.96
CA ILE A 77 1.14 -3.11 5.42
C ILE A 77 1.26 -3.05 3.90
N THR A 78 0.80 -4.10 3.22
CA THR A 78 0.67 -4.10 1.76
C THR A 78 -0.81 -4.12 1.37
N TRP A 79 -1.16 -3.34 0.36
CA TRP A 79 -2.46 -3.37 -0.29
C TRP A 79 -2.26 -3.44 -1.80
N MET A 80 -2.79 -4.49 -2.43
CA MET A 80 -2.77 -4.63 -3.88
C MET A 80 -4.02 -3.91 -4.40
N HIS A 81 -3.85 -2.64 -4.79
CA HIS A 81 -4.96 -1.81 -5.26
C HIS A 81 -5.44 -2.32 -6.61
N THR A 82 -4.53 -2.34 -7.60
CA THR A 82 -4.77 -3.06 -8.85
C THR A 82 -4.09 -4.42 -8.82
N PHE A 83 -4.27 -5.20 -9.89
CA PHE A 83 -3.45 -6.38 -10.11
C PHE A 83 -1.95 -6.02 -10.08
N SER A 84 -1.18 -6.70 -9.23
CA SER A 84 0.27 -6.57 -9.13
C SER A 84 0.92 -7.96 -9.22
N PRO A 85 1.56 -8.32 -10.35
CA PRO A 85 2.13 -9.65 -10.56
C PRO A 85 3.05 -10.11 -9.42
N ALA A 86 2.63 -11.16 -8.71
CA ALA A 86 3.30 -11.62 -7.50
C ALA A 86 4.78 -12.01 -7.69
N LYS A 87 5.20 -12.38 -8.91
CA LYS A 87 6.62 -12.64 -9.23
C LYS A 87 7.52 -11.44 -8.95
N MET A 88 7.03 -10.21 -9.10
CA MET A 88 7.79 -9.00 -8.79
C MET A 88 8.10 -8.87 -7.30
N TRP A 89 7.29 -9.47 -6.44
CA TRP A 89 7.41 -9.36 -4.99
C TRP A 89 8.38 -10.37 -4.38
N ILE A 90 8.75 -11.44 -5.11
CA ILE A 90 9.51 -12.57 -4.56
C ILE A 90 10.80 -12.12 -3.85
N HIS A 91 11.65 -11.35 -4.53
CA HIS A 91 12.94 -10.95 -3.97
C HIS A 91 12.80 -10.03 -2.76
N GLY A 92 11.95 -9.00 -2.85
CA GLY A 92 11.69 -8.10 -1.73
C GLY A 92 11.12 -8.83 -0.51
N LEU A 93 10.19 -9.77 -0.71
CA LEU A 93 9.62 -10.58 0.37
C LEU A 93 10.63 -11.56 0.99
N GLN A 94 11.51 -12.15 0.18
CA GLN A 94 12.60 -13.01 0.68
C GLN A 94 13.60 -12.26 1.56
N GLU A 95 13.78 -10.96 1.31
CA GLU A 95 14.69 -10.11 2.07
C GLU A 95 14.03 -9.38 3.24
N LEU A 96 12.71 -9.19 3.23
CA LEU A 96 11.99 -8.52 4.32
C LEU A 96 12.22 -9.26 5.66
N ARG A 97 12.56 -8.49 6.69
CA ARG A 97 12.80 -8.96 8.07
C ARG A 97 11.85 -8.30 9.08
N LYS A 98 11.00 -7.38 8.62
CA LYS A 98 9.93 -6.76 9.42
C LYS A 98 8.63 -7.56 9.24
N PRO A 99 7.72 -7.57 10.23
CA PRO A 99 6.39 -8.15 10.08
C PRO A 99 5.64 -7.54 8.90
N LEU A 100 4.90 -8.39 8.17
CA LEU A 100 4.09 -8.01 7.03
C LEU A 100 2.61 -8.30 7.33
N LEU A 101 1.75 -7.34 7.04
CA LEU A 101 0.29 -7.51 7.02
C LEU A 101 -0.19 -7.27 5.58
N HIS A 102 -0.91 -8.24 5.02
CA HIS A 102 -1.62 -8.05 3.76
C HIS A 102 -3.03 -7.52 4.04
N PHE A 103 -3.27 -6.25 3.77
CA PHE A 103 -4.56 -5.62 4.02
C PHE A 103 -5.46 -5.78 2.79
N HIS A 104 -6.27 -6.83 2.83
CA HIS A 104 -7.18 -7.16 1.74
C HIS A 104 -8.45 -6.30 1.86
N THR A 105 -8.46 -5.18 1.13
CA THR A 105 -9.51 -4.16 1.18
C THR A 105 -9.75 -3.56 -0.21
N GLN A 106 -10.73 -2.66 -0.31
CA GLN A 106 -11.08 -1.90 -1.50
C GLN A 106 -11.34 -0.45 -1.08
N PHE A 107 -11.10 0.50 -1.99
CA PHE A 107 -11.36 1.92 -1.71
C PHE A 107 -12.86 2.19 -1.51
N ASN A 108 -13.69 1.75 -2.47
CA ASN A 108 -15.13 1.89 -2.39
C ASN A 108 -15.76 0.79 -1.54
N LYS A 109 -16.70 1.17 -0.67
CA LYS A 109 -17.50 0.22 0.11
C LYS A 109 -18.56 -0.50 -0.72
N GLU A 110 -19.16 0.19 -1.67
CA GLU A 110 -20.29 -0.30 -2.47
C GLU A 110 -19.93 -0.26 -3.96
N ILE A 111 -20.52 -1.17 -4.73
CA ILE A 111 -20.35 -1.24 -6.18
C ILE A 111 -21.28 -0.20 -6.83
N PRO A 112 -20.78 0.70 -7.69
CA PRO A 112 -21.60 1.72 -8.34
C PRO A 112 -22.35 1.12 -9.55
N TRP A 113 -23.40 0.34 -9.30
CA TRP A 113 -24.11 -0.46 -10.32
C TRP A 113 -24.57 0.30 -11.56
N GLU A 114 -24.94 1.57 -11.42
CA GLU A 114 -25.46 2.38 -12.54
C GLU A 114 -24.35 2.96 -13.42
N THR A 115 -23.13 3.13 -12.88
CA THR A 115 -22.04 3.83 -13.56
C THR A 115 -20.77 2.98 -13.74
N MET A 116 -20.76 1.74 -13.25
CA MET A 116 -19.60 0.85 -13.34
C MET A 116 -19.31 0.50 -14.79
N ASP A 117 -18.07 0.70 -15.20
CA ASP A 117 -17.54 0.37 -16.51
C ASP A 117 -16.18 -0.35 -16.41
N MET A 118 -15.52 -0.56 -17.55
CA MET A 118 -14.22 -1.23 -17.58
C MET A 118 -13.11 -0.41 -16.93
N ASP A 119 -13.22 0.92 -16.89
CA ASP A 119 -12.22 1.76 -16.24
C ASP A 119 -12.29 1.59 -14.73
N PHE A 120 -13.51 1.52 -14.16
CA PHE A 120 -13.70 1.16 -12.76
C PHE A 120 -13.14 -0.23 -12.43
N MET A 121 -13.41 -1.23 -13.28
CA MET A 121 -12.96 -2.62 -13.08
C MET A 121 -11.44 -2.80 -13.20
N ASN A 122 -10.77 -1.99 -14.02
CA ASN A 122 -9.32 -2.02 -14.14
C ASN A 122 -8.61 -1.32 -12.97
N LEU A 123 -9.31 -0.39 -12.31
CA LEU A 123 -8.77 0.43 -11.22
C LEU A 123 -9.00 -0.19 -9.83
N ASN A 124 -10.10 -0.90 -9.56
CA ASN A 124 -10.52 -1.27 -8.19
C ASN A 124 -10.51 -2.77 -7.88
#